data_AF-W2MLD0-F1
#
_entry.id   AF-W2MLD0-F1
#
_cell.length_a   1.000
_cell.length_b   1.000
_cell.length_c   1.000
_cell.angle_alpha   90.00
_cell.angle_beta   90.00
_cell.angle_gamma   90.00
#
_symmetry.space_group_name_H-M   'P 1'
#
loop_
_entity.id
_entity.type
_entity.pdbx_description
1 polymer ?
#
loop_
_entity_poly.entity_id
_entity_poly.type
_entity_poly.pdbx_seq_one_letter_code
_entity_poly.pdbx_strand_id
1 'polypeptide(L)'
;MLNLMRHWWNQSIHQHKAMISDSQVKLQNRLRRKLFAGVVRKIHVHALKCCLSQLQTISRSLCTGVYSKTTGLPCFHKLLEIEEANGTLTPQDFHAHWWISYQDAPRVRPQLFLNRRLLPREDRRDDEVKRRGSRELE
;
A
#
# COMPACT_ATOMS: atom_id res chain seq x y z
N MET A 1 29.81 33.54 16.82
CA MET A 1 29.63 32.14 16.37
C MET A 1 28.18 31.71 16.10
N LEU A 2 27.16 32.24 16.81
CA LEU A 2 25.74 31.88 16.58
C LEU A 2 25.18 32.26 15.19
N ASN A 3 25.69 33.33 14.56
CA ASN A 3 25.19 33.80 13.27
C ASN A 3 25.60 32.91 12.09
N LEU A 4 26.76 32.26 12.17
CA LEU A 4 27.23 31.35 11.12
C LEU A 4 26.36 30.10 11.07
N MET A 5 26.09 29.48 12.23
CA MET A 5 25.17 28.34 12.36
C MET A 5 23.75 28.67 11.89
N ARG A 6 23.24 29.86 12.21
CA ARG A 6 21.91 30.31 11.76
C ARG A 6 21.85 30.48 10.23
N HIS A 7 22.91 30.99 9.62
CA HIS A 7 23.01 31.11 8.16
C HIS A 7 23.03 29.73 7.49
N TRP A 8 23.87 28.80 7.96
CA TRP A 8 23.93 27.44 7.42
C TRP A 8 22.61 26.67 7.60
N TRP A 9 21.95 26.85 8.75
CA TRP A 9 20.62 26.28 8.98
C TRP A 9 19.59 26.83 8.00
N ASN A 10 19.52 28.14 7.82
CA ASN A 10 18.60 28.77 6.89
C ASN A 10 18.90 28.33 5.44
N GLN A 11 20.17 28.27 5.05
CA GLN A 11 20.61 27.80 3.74
C GLN A 11 20.16 26.35 3.49
N SER A 12 20.36 25.47 4.47
CA SER A 12 19.92 24.07 4.40
C SER A 12 18.39 23.95 4.31
N ILE A 13 17.64 24.71 5.10
CA ILE A 13 16.17 24.75 5.03
C ILE A 13 15.70 25.27 3.66
N HIS A 14 16.35 26.29 3.11
CA HIS A 14 16.03 26.81 1.77
C HIS A 14 16.33 25.80 0.67
N GLN A 15 17.49 25.12 0.75
CA GLN A 15 17.85 24.04 -0.18
C GLN A 15 16.85 22.87 -0.08
N HIS A 16 16.47 22.48 1.13
CA HIS A 16 15.49 21.42 1.36
C HIS A 16 14.11 21.79 0.81
N LYS A 17 13.66 23.04 1.02
CA LYS A 17 12.40 23.56 0.45
C LYS A 17 12.46 23.62 -1.08
N ALA A 18 13.59 24.04 -1.66
CA ALA A 18 13.80 24.07 -3.11
C ALA A 18 13.80 22.65 -3.70
N MET A 19 14.48 21.69 -3.07
CA MET A 19 14.45 20.28 -3.47
C MET A 19 13.05 19.67 -3.39
N ILE A 20 12.28 20.00 -2.34
CA ILE A 20 10.88 19.58 -2.23
C ILE A 20 10.05 20.18 -3.37
N SER A 21 10.18 21.48 -3.63
CA SER A 21 9.48 22.16 -4.73
C SER A 21 9.85 21.58 -6.10
N ASP A 22 11.15 21.45 -6.41
CA ASP A 22 11.63 20.87 -7.66
C ASP A 22 11.20 19.41 -7.84
N SER A 23 11.24 18.63 -6.77
CA SER A 23 10.76 17.25 -6.80
C SER A 23 9.24 17.18 -6.98
N GLN A 24 8.48 18.13 -6.42
CA GLN A 24 7.03 18.26 -6.66
C GLN A 24 6.74 18.68 -8.11
N VAL A 25 7.49 19.61 -8.69
CA VAL A 25 7.36 20.04 -10.09
C VAL A 25 7.71 18.91 -11.05
N LYS A 26 8.84 18.20 -10.85
CA LYS A 26 9.24 17.04 -11.67
C LYS A 26 8.23 15.91 -11.59
N LEU A 27 7.67 15.69 -10.41
CA LEU A 27 6.66 14.68 -10.16
C LEU A 27 5.32 15.02 -10.81
N GLN A 28 4.87 16.27 -10.70
CA GLN A 28 3.70 16.73 -11.43
C GLN A 28 3.91 16.62 -12.95
N ASN A 29 5.13 16.87 -13.44
CA ASN A 29 5.45 16.73 -14.86
C ASN A 29 5.50 15.26 -15.32
N ARG A 30 5.95 14.32 -14.48
CA ARG A 30 5.87 12.86 -14.77
C ARG A 30 4.46 12.29 -14.64
N LEU A 31 3.63 12.88 -13.77
CA LEU A 31 2.21 12.55 -13.61
C LEU A 31 1.30 13.25 -14.63
N ARG A 32 1.85 14.05 -15.56
CA ARG A 32 1.13 14.60 -16.72
C ARG A 32 0.89 13.58 -17.85
N ARG A 33 1.25 12.31 -17.67
CA ARG A 33 0.76 11.24 -18.57
C ARG A 33 -0.77 11.27 -18.55
N LYS A 34 -1.41 11.20 -19.72
CA LYS A 34 -2.88 11.14 -19.84
C LYS A 34 -3.48 10.11 -18.89
N LEU A 35 -2.78 8.99 -18.71
CA LEU A 35 -3.10 7.93 -17.76
C LEU A 35 -3.49 8.43 -16.35
N PHE A 36 -2.80 9.43 -15.80
CA PHE A 36 -3.06 9.88 -14.42
C PHE A 36 -3.99 11.10 -14.33
N ALA A 37 -4.42 11.69 -15.44
CA ALA A 37 -5.15 12.95 -15.46
C ALA A 37 -6.41 12.93 -14.57
N GLY A 38 -7.12 11.80 -14.50
CA GLY A 38 -8.34 11.62 -13.71
C GLY A 38 -8.12 11.46 -12.19
N VAL A 39 -6.89 11.19 -11.75
CA VAL A 39 -6.55 10.86 -10.35
C VAL A 39 -5.61 11.86 -9.68
N VAL A 40 -5.01 12.78 -10.44
CA VAL A 40 -4.20 13.86 -9.87
C VAL A 40 -5.06 14.68 -8.89
N ARG A 41 -4.49 15.02 -7.73
CA ARG A 41 -5.16 15.72 -6.61
C ARG A 41 -6.30 14.96 -5.91
N LYS A 42 -6.62 13.73 -6.32
CA LYS A 42 -7.58 12.86 -5.61
C LYS A 42 -6.88 11.73 -4.86
N ILE A 43 -5.79 11.22 -5.43
CA ILE A 43 -5.02 10.10 -4.90
C ILE A 43 -3.67 10.59 -4.37
N HIS A 44 -3.20 9.98 -3.28
CA HIS A 44 -1.90 10.27 -2.69
C HIS A 44 -0.79 10.14 -3.73
N VAL A 45 0.04 11.16 -3.76
CA VAL A 45 1.16 11.29 -4.69
C VAL A 45 2.13 10.09 -4.62
N HIS A 46 2.29 9.48 -3.44
CA HIS A 46 3.12 8.29 -3.28
C HIS A 46 2.57 7.08 -4.05
N ALA A 47 1.26 6.84 -4.02
CA ALA A 47 0.60 5.78 -4.79
C ALA A 47 0.84 5.95 -6.30
N LEU A 48 0.76 7.19 -6.79
CA LEU A 48 1.01 7.51 -8.19
C LEU A 48 2.48 7.28 -8.60
N LYS A 49 3.44 7.59 -7.71
CA LYS A 49 4.86 7.24 -7.91
C LYS A 49 5.05 5.73 -8.03
N CYS A 50 4.41 4.95 -7.16
CA CYS A 50 4.49 3.49 -7.20
C CYS A 50 3.99 2.94 -8.54
N CYS A 51 2.83 3.41 -9.03
CA CYS A 51 2.29 3.01 -10.34
C CYS A 51 3.26 3.35 -11.48
N LEU A 52 3.87 4.53 -11.45
CA LEU A 52 4.84 4.95 -12.46
C LEU A 52 6.12 4.10 -12.42
N SER A 53 6.59 3.74 -11.22
CA SER A 53 7.72 2.81 -11.05
C SER A 53 7.38 1.43 -11.60
N GLN A 54 6.16 0.93 -11.39
CA GLN A 54 5.74 -0.36 -11.95
C GLN A 54 5.80 -0.37 -13.48
N LEU A 55 5.32 0.68 -14.13
CA LEU A 55 5.38 0.81 -15.60
C LEU A 55 6.81 0.85 -16.14
N GLN A 56 7.79 1.28 -15.34
CA GLN A 56 9.19 1.38 -15.76
C GLN A 56 10.02 0.13 -15.45
N THR A 57 9.67 -0.60 -14.38
CA THR A 57 10.50 -1.68 -13.84
C THR A 57 9.93 -3.07 -14.13
N ILE A 58 8.62 -3.22 -14.26
CA ILE A 58 7.96 -4.54 -14.35
C ILE A 58 7.65 -4.85 -15.81
N SER A 59 8.05 -6.03 -16.27
CA SER A 59 7.59 -6.59 -17.55
C SER A 59 6.26 -7.34 -17.37
N ARG A 60 5.47 -7.44 -18.45
CA ARG A 60 4.14 -8.09 -18.43
C ARG A 60 4.17 -9.53 -17.87
N SER A 61 5.28 -10.26 -18.07
CA SER A 61 5.45 -11.64 -17.60
C SER A 61 5.65 -11.80 -16.09
N LEU A 62 5.98 -10.72 -15.37
CA LEU A 62 6.28 -10.76 -13.93
C LEU A 62 5.10 -10.33 -13.05
N CYS A 63 4.03 -9.80 -13.64
CA CYS A 63 2.86 -9.40 -12.86
C CYS A 63 1.95 -10.60 -12.60
N THR A 64 1.78 -10.98 -11.33
CA THR A 64 0.86 -12.07 -10.93
C THR A 64 -0.55 -11.57 -10.57
N GLY A 65 -0.81 -10.27 -10.70
CA GLY A 65 -2.07 -9.63 -10.27
C GLY A 65 -2.26 -9.53 -8.74
N VAL A 66 -1.46 -10.25 -7.95
CA VAL A 66 -1.50 -10.24 -6.48
C VAL A 66 -1.20 -8.86 -5.90
N TYR A 67 -0.38 -8.06 -6.61
CA TYR A 67 0.02 -6.72 -6.20
C TYR A 67 -1.18 -5.82 -5.82
N SER A 68 -2.30 -5.95 -6.54
CA SER A 68 -3.48 -5.12 -6.26
C SER A 68 -4.15 -5.49 -4.93
N LYS A 69 -4.16 -6.78 -4.58
CA LYS A 69 -4.73 -7.27 -3.32
C LYS A 69 -3.89 -6.87 -2.11
N THR A 70 -2.57 -6.88 -2.24
CA THR A 70 -1.65 -6.60 -1.12
C THR A 70 -1.44 -5.11 -0.88
N THR A 71 -1.35 -4.32 -1.96
CA THR A 71 -1.04 -2.88 -1.85
C THR A 71 -2.25 -1.97 -2.03
N GLY A 72 -3.37 -2.48 -2.55
CA GLY A 72 -4.53 -1.65 -2.89
C GLY A 72 -4.33 -0.71 -4.08
N LEU A 73 -3.26 -0.93 -4.87
CA LEU A 73 -2.95 -0.17 -6.08
C LEU A 73 -3.37 -0.95 -7.33
N PRO A 74 -3.61 -0.29 -8.48
CA PRO A 74 -3.77 -1.01 -9.74
C PRO A 74 -2.50 -1.81 -10.06
N CYS A 75 -2.65 -3.06 -10.49
CA CYS A 75 -1.53 -3.88 -10.91
C CYS A 75 -1.03 -3.46 -12.30
N PHE A 76 0.19 -3.90 -12.66
CA PHE A 76 0.79 -3.60 -13.96
C PHE A 76 -0.13 -3.98 -15.13
N HIS A 77 -0.83 -5.12 -15.08
CA HIS A 77 -1.77 -5.52 -16.12
C HIS A 77 -2.85 -4.47 -16.39
N LYS A 78 -3.48 -3.95 -15.32
CA LYS A 78 -4.54 -2.96 -15.43
C LYS A 78 -4.00 -1.61 -15.88
N LEU A 79 -2.81 -1.23 -15.43
CA LEU A 79 -2.14 -0.02 -15.89
C LEU A 79 -1.84 -0.07 -17.40
N LEU A 80 -1.35 -1.21 -17.87
CA LEU A 80 -1.01 -1.41 -19.27
C LEU A 80 -2.26 -1.49 -20.16
N GLU A 81 -3.33 -2.16 -19.72
CA GLU A 81 -4.61 -2.22 -20.42
C GLU A 81 -5.20 -0.81 -20.64
N ILE A 82 -5.19 0.03 -19.60
CA ILE A 82 -5.69 1.41 -19.71
C ILE A 82 -4.77 2.26 -20.58
N GLU A 83 -3.45 2.03 -20.52
CA GLU A 83 -2.49 2.72 -21.38
C GLU A 83 -2.64 2.35 -22.86
N GLU A 84 -2.80 1.06 -23.19
CA GLU A 84 -3.08 0.56 -24.54
C GLU A 84 -4.42 1.09 -25.07
N ALA A 85 -5.42 1.21 -24.20
CA ALA A 85 -6.73 1.80 -24.52
C ALA A 85 -6.72 3.34 -24.62
N ASN A 86 -5.56 4.01 -24.46
CA ASN A 86 -5.44 5.47 -24.37
C ASN A 86 -6.37 6.11 -23.31
N GLY A 87 -6.72 5.34 -22.27
CA GLY A 87 -7.63 5.73 -21.22
C GLY A 87 -6.97 6.54 -20.10
N THR A 88 -7.77 6.83 -19.08
CA THR A 88 -7.33 7.48 -17.85
C THR A 88 -7.74 6.66 -16.64
N LEU A 89 -6.85 6.54 -15.66
CA LEU A 89 -7.17 5.94 -14.37
C LEU A 89 -8.28 6.72 -13.67
N THR A 90 -9.11 5.98 -12.98
CA THR A 90 -10.18 6.51 -12.16
C THR A 90 -9.83 6.35 -10.67
N PRO A 91 -10.34 7.22 -9.79
CA PRO A 91 -10.11 7.05 -8.35
C PRO A 91 -10.59 5.70 -7.80
N GLN A 92 -11.60 5.07 -8.42
CA GLN A 92 -12.08 3.75 -8.03
C GLN A 92 -11.07 2.62 -8.28
N ASP A 93 -10.06 2.85 -9.12
CA ASP A 93 -8.99 1.89 -9.34
C ASP A 93 -8.02 1.79 -8.15
N PHE A 94 -8.16 2.68 -7.17
CA PHE A 94 -7.35 2.76 -5.97
C PHE A 94 -8.18 2.46 -4.72
N HIS A 95 -7.59 1.71 -3.80
CA HIS A 95 -8.20 1.47 -2.50
C HIS A 95 -8.39 2.78 -1.71
N ALA A 96 -9.45 2.85 -0.91
CA ALA A 96 -9.84 4.06 -0.15
C ALA A 96 -8.72 4.66 0.71
N HIS A 97 -7.76 3.87 1.18
CA HIS A 97 -6.65 4.34 2.02
C HIS A 97 -5.63 5.18 1.24
N TRP A 98 -5.69 5.16 -0.10
CA TRP A 98 -4.85 5.99 -0.98
C TRP A 98 -5.52 7.31 -1.38
N TRP A 99 -6.77 7.57 -0.98
CA TRP A 99 -7.46 8.81 -1.29
C TRP A 99 -6.99 9.93 -0.36
N ILE A 100 -6.74 11.12 -0.92
CA ILE A 100 -6.32 12.29 -0.13
C ILE A 100 -7.45 12.72 0.82
N SER A 101 -8.69 12.73 0.31
CA SER A 101 -9.90 12.99 1.09
C SER A 101 -10.64 11.68 1.34
N TYR A 102 -10.52 11.15 2.56
CA TYR A 102 -11.17 9.89 2.95
C TYR A 102 -12.71 9.96 2.90
N GLN A 103 -13.30 11.16 3.06
CA GLN A 103 -14.75 11.35 3.03
C GLN A 103 -15.36 11.10 1.64
N ASP A 104 -14.58 11.29 0.57
CA ASP A 104 -15.00 11.12 -0.81
C ASP A 104 -14.77 9.68 -1.31
N ALA A 105 -14.06 8.86 -0.54
CA ALA A 105 -13.72 7.50 -0.93
C ALA A 105 -14.92 6.55 -0.78
N PRO A 106 -15.07 5.55 -1.67
CA PRO A 106 -16.09 4.53 -1.53
C PRO A 106 -15.95 3.85 -0.16
N ARG A 107 -17.00 3.92 0.66
CA ARG A 107 -17.05 3.24 1.95
C ARG A 107 -17.17 1.73 1.72
N VAL A 108 -16.04 1.06 1.57
CA VAL A 108 -16.01 -0.40 1.66
C VAL A 108 -16.30 -0.73 3.12
N ARG A 109 -17.47 -1.34 3.39
CA ARG A 109 -17.75 -1.87 4.73
C ARG A 109 -16.60 -2.81 5.09
N PRO A 110 -15.94 -2.63 6.25
CA PRO A 110 -14.93 -3.58 6.69
C PRO A 110 -15.54 -4.98 6.59
N GLN A 111 -14.87 -5.89 5.88
CA GLN A 111 -15.27 -7.28 5.96
C GLN A 111 -15.14 -7.66 7.42
N LEU A 112 -16.27 -7.90 8.09
CA LEU A 112 -16.27 -8.46 9.43
C LEU A 112 -15.45 -9.75 9.32
N PHE A 113 -14.25 -9.74 9.90
CA PHE A 113 -13.49 -10.96 10.05
C PHE A 113 -14.36 -11.87 10.91
N LEU A 114 -15.04 -12.83 10.28
CA LEU A 114 -15.69 -13.91 10.99
C LEU A 114 -14.56 -14.68 11.64
N ASN A 115 -14.28 -14.38 12.92
CA ASN A 115 -13.24 -15.05 13.70
C ASN A 115 -13.39 -16.55 13.49
N ARG A 116 -12.42 -17.14 12.78
CA ARG A 116 -12.44 -18.55 12.42
C ARG A 116 -12.18 -19.35 13.69
N ARG A 117 -13.28 -19.74 14.36
CA ARG A 117 -13.41 -20.71 15.46
C ARG A 117 -12.38 -20.60 16.57
N LEU A 118 -12.85 -20.22 17.76
CA LEU A 118 -12.26 -20.72 19.00
C LEU A 118 -12.16 -22.25 18.87
N LEU A 119 -10.95 -22.77 18.65
CA LEU A 119 -10.71 -24.19 18.84
C LEU A 119 -10.94 -24.46 20.34
N PRO A 120 -11.72 -25.49 20.71
CA PRO A 120 -11.84 -25.88 22.12
C PRO A 120 -10.45 -26.07 22.68
N ARG A 121 -10.18 -25.43 23.82
CA ARG A 121 -8.94 -25.63 24.57
C ARG A 121 -8.96 -27.10 25.00
N GLU A 122 -8.14 -27.95 24.37
CA GLU A 122 -8.00 -29.34 24.81
C GLU A 122 -7.52 -29.32 26.26
N ASP A 123 -8.36 -29.76 27.18
CA ASP A 123 -7.99 -29.99 28.58
C ASP A 123 -6.95 -31.11 28.58
N ARG A 124 -5.67 -30.74 28.73
CA ARG A 124 -4.57 -31.68 28.95
C ARG A 124 -4.59 -32.21 30.39
N ARG A 125 -5.66 -32.88 30.79
CA ARG A 125 -5.71 -33.66 32.03
C ARG A 125 -6.50 -34.91 31.72
N ASP A 126 -5.85 -36.07 31.85
CA ASP A 126 -6.42 -37.40 32.17
C ASP A 126 -5.69 -38.60 31.52
N ASP A 127 -4.46 -38.44 31.02
CA ASP A 127 -3.64 -39.58 30.56
C ASP A 127 -2.74 -40.22 31.65
N GLU A 128 -2.76 -39.73 32.90
CA GLU A 128 -1.88 -40.25 33.95
C GLU A 128 -2.47 -41.43 34.74
N VAL A 129 -3.79 -41.68 34.64
CA VAL A 129 -4.46 -42.73 35.44
C VAL A 129 -4.30 -44.14 34.83
N LYS A 130 -4.03 -44.27 33.52
CA LYS A 130 -4.03 -45.58 32.85
C LYS A 130 -2.72 -46.38 32.99
N ARG A 131 -1.62 -45.78 33.47
CA ARG A 131 -0.33 -46.50 33.65
C ARG A 131 -0.11 -47.10 35.05
N ARG A 132 -0.92 -46.74 36.06
CA ARG A 132 -0.82 -47.30 37.41
C ARG A 132 -1.63 -48.59 37.63
N GLY A 133 -2.58 -48.92 36.74
CA GLY A 133 -3.44 -50.09 36.86
C GLY A 133 -2.92 -51.39 36.22
N SER A 134 -1.70 -51.42 35.67
CA SER A 134 -1.14 -52.61 35.02
C SER A 134 0.16 -53.12 35.66
N ARG A 135 0.40 -52.77 36.94
CA ARG A 135 1.57 -53.26 37.70
C ARG A 135 1.25 -53.86 39.08
N GLU A 136 -0.01 -54.00 39.46
CA GLU A 136 -0.38 -54.70 40.70
C GLU A 136 -1.53 -55.69 40.43
N LEU A 137 -1.23 -56.99 40.61
CA LEU A 137 -2.13 -58.17 40.68
C LEU A 137 -2.61 -58.69 39.30
N GLU A 138 -2.29 -59.89 38.81
CA GLU A 138 -1.61 -61.11 39.28
C GLU A 138 -1.00 -61.83 38.07
#